data_AF-A0A242E325-F1
#
_entry.id   AF-A0A242E325-F1
#
_cell.length_a   1.000
_cell.length_b   1.000
_cell.length_c   1.000
_cell.angle_alpha   90.00
_cell.angle_beta   90.00
_cell.angle_gamma   90.00
#
_symmetry.space_group_name_H-M   'P 1'
#
loop_
_entity.id
_entity.type
_entity.pdbx_description
1 polymer ?
#
loop_
_entity_poly.entity_id
_entity_poly.type
_entity_poly.pdbx_seq_one_letter_code
_entity_poly.pdbx_strand_id
1 'polypeptide(L)'
;MKLKDYIREGYNIVTTPNLAYKIQEDYPDALVFTDRALDAIPIGKLLVDRYYSNNPDVLSAKPLQNAYAIERFTCEFTGYEMVLPMTGETGKKVMQQIKKSIDELTLDDGSNTNLLEIKLKDTDSVPEVYYKGQRVDGPVIDGIGLVDIRYHYHTTGDGSETPDGSNDISIEYYDTSDGSNHLDRKIIGHKRDA
;
A
#
# COMPACT_ATOMS: atom_id res chain seq x y z
N MET A 1 20.01 -8.12 -14.82
CA MET A 1 21.23 -7.43 -14.38
C MET A 1 21.07 -7.06 -12.91
N LYS A 2 22.10 -7.17 -12.07
CA LYS A 2 22.05 -6.83 -10.63
C LYS A 2 22.73 -5.49 -10.38
N LEU A 3 22.51 -4.89 -9.21
CA LEU A 3 23.12 -3.60 -8.84
C LEU A 3 24.63 -3.58 -9.05
N LYS A 4 25.34 -4.64 -8.61
CA LYS A 4 26.79 -4.79 -8.79
C LYS A 4 27.24 -4.73 -10.25
N ASP A 5 26.41 -5.18 -11.19
CA ASP A 5 26.74 -5.20 -12.61
C ASP A 5 26.66 -3.77 -13.18
N TYR A 6 25.64 -3.01 -12.79
CA TYR A 6 25.54 -1.58 -13.10
C TYR A 6 26.71 -0.77 -12.52
N ILE A 7 27.10 -1.03 -11.27
CA ILE A 7 28.27 -0.38 -10.66
C ILE A 7 29.54 -0.67 -11.46
N ARG A 8 29.77 -1.93 -11.83
CA ARG A 8 30.92 -2.34 -12.67
C ARG A 8 30.93 -1.69 -14.04
N GLU A 9 29.75 -1.42 -14.60
CA GLU A 9 29.60 -0.71 -15.87
C GLU A 9 29.75 0.81 -15.77
N GLY A 10 29.97 1.34 -14.56
CA GLY A 10 30.19 2.77 -14.30
C GLY A 10 28.91 3.59 -14.20
N TYR A 11 27.80 2.98 -13.77
CA TYR A 11 26.58 3.73 -13.49
C TYR A 11 26.66 4.50 -12.18
N ASN A 12 26.32 5.78 -12.24
CA ASN A 12 25.96 6.61 -11.10
C ASN A 12 24.59 6.17 -10.58
N ILE A 13 24.40 6.14 -9.26
CA ILE A 13 23.21 5.58 -8.64
C ILE A 13 22.39 6.66 -7.97
N VAL A 14 21.08 6.68 -8.19
CA VAL A 14 20.13 7.50 -7.43
C VAL A 14 19.27 6.59 -6.56
N THR A 15 19.33 6.77 -5.25
CA THR A 15 18.58 5.94 -4.29
C THR A 15 18.37 6.66 -2.96
N THR A 16 17.65 6.00 -2.03
CA THR A 16 17.37 6.53 -0.69
C THR A 16 18.63 6.58 0.17
N PRO A 17 18.74 7.52 1.15
CA PRO A 17 19.93 7.66 1.99
C PRO A 17 20.38 6.39 2.71
N ASN A 18 19.43 5.61 3.24
CA ASN A 18 19.75 4.37 3.96
C ASN A 18 20.41 3.31 3.07
N LEU A 19 19.92 3.20 1.83
CA LEU A 19 20.47 2.25 0.87
C LEU A 19 21.78 2.79 0.28
N ALA A 20 21.90 4.11 0.08
CA ALA A 20 23.14 4.74 -0.37
C ALA A 20 24.30 4.47 0.58
N TYR A 21 24.08 4.60 1.90
CA TYR A 21 25.09 4.28 2.91
C TYR A 21 25.61 2.84 2.77
N LYS A 22 24.70 1.85 2.62
CA LYS A 22 25.08 0.44 2.45
C LYS A 22 25.84 0.19 1.14
N ILE A 23 25.40 0.80 0.05
CA ILE A 23 26.08 0.69 -1.24
C ILE A 23 27.49 1.25 -1.14
N GLN A 24 27.67 2.39 -0.47
CA GLN A 24 28.99 3.00 -0.26
C GLN A 24 29.87 2.20 0.70
N GLU A 25 29.29 1.45 1.65
CA GLU A 25 30.04 0.53 2.52
C GLU A 25 30.64 -0.63 1.72
N ASP A 26 29.86 -1.25 0.83
CA ASP A 26 30.31 -2.37 0.01
C ASP A 26 31.10 -1.96 -1.24
N TYR A 27 30.79 -0.79 -1.79
CA TYR A 27 31.35 -0.22 -3.01
C TYR A 27 31.76 1.24 -2.74
N PRO A 28 32.89 1.48 -2.05
CA PRO A 28 33.30 2.83 -1.62
C PRO A 28 33.55 3.80 -2.77
N ASP A 29 33.89 3.28 -3.95
CA ASP A 29 34.11 4.08 -5.16
C ASP A 29 32.82 4.36 -5.95
N ALA A 30 31.68 3.80 -5.55
CA ALA A 30 30.41 4.02 -6.23
C ALA A 30 29.87 5.43 -5.97
N LEU A 31 29.56 6.16 -7.05
CA LEU A 31 28.92 7.47 -6.97
C LEU A 31 27.42 7.28 -6.73
N VAL A 32 26.97 7.60 -5.51
CA VAL A 32 25.57 7.46 -5.09
C VAL A 32 25.00 8.81 -4.67
N PHE A 33 23.87 9.17 -5.26
CA PHE A 33 23.14 10.42 -5.07
C PHE A 33 21.82 10.13 -4.35
N THR A 34 21.44 11.05 -3.47
CA THR A 34 20.25 10.98 -2.61
C THR A 34 19.55 12.34 -2.61
N ASP A 35 18.37 12.45 -1.97
CA ASP A 35 17.50 13.64 -1.93
C ASP A 35 18.19 15.01 -1.85
N ARG A 36 19.36 15.11 -1.23
CA ARG A 36 20.09 16.37 -1.00
C ARG A 36 21.10 16.75 -2.08
N ALA A 37 21.37 15.86 -3.04
CA ALA A 37 22.43 16.04 -4.02
C ALA A 37 21.98 15.69 -5.45
N LEU A 38 20.66 15.62 -5.70
CA LEU A 38 20.11 15.26 -7.00
C LEU A 38 20.32 16.37 -8.05
N ASP A 39 20.49 17.61 -7.61
CA ASP A 39 20.83 18.77 -8.45
C ASP A 39 22.26 18.69 -9.02
N ALA A 40 23.13 17.90 -8.39
CA ALA A 40 24.53 17.73 -8.76
C ALA A 40 24.83 16.42 -9.50
N ILE A 41 23.82 15.76 -10.09
CA ILE A 41 24.01 14.51 -10.83
C ILE A 41 24.91 14.77 -12.06
N PRO A 42 26.08 14.13 -12.17
CA PRO A 42 26.98 14.32 -13.29
C PRO A 42 26.44 13.68 -14.58
N ILE A 43 26.92 14.18 -15.72
CA ILE A 43 26.69 13.57 -17.02
C ILE A 43 27.41 12.23 -17.11
N GLY A 44 26.69 11.15 -17.39
CA GLY A 44 27.28 9.82 -17.49
C GLY A 44 26.24 8.73 -17.74
N LYS A 45 26.45 7.56 -17.13
CA LYS A 45 25.44 6.51 -17.06
C LYS A 45 24.71 6.63 -15.73
N LEU A 46 23.39 6.59 -15.74
CA LEU A 46 22.58 6.81 -14.55
C LEU A 46 21.60 5.65 -14.32
N LEU A 47 21.68 5.06 -13.13
CA LEU A 47 20.75 4.05 -12.64
C LEU A 47 19.91 4.69 -11.54
N VAL A 48 18.60 4.67 -11.74
CA VAL A 48 17.66 5.34 -10.84
C VAL A 48 16.77 4.31 -10.18
N ASP A 49 16.67 4.33 -8.85
CA ASP A 49 15.64 3.58 -8.14
C ASP A 49 14.26 4.12 -8.56
N ARG A 50 13.33 3.21 -8.88
CA ARG A 50 11.96 3.53 -9.28
C ARG A 50 11.27 4.55 -8.36
N TYR A 51 11.59 4.55 -7.07
CA TYR A 51 11.11 5.55 -6.12
C TYR A 51 11.40 7.00 -6.56
N TYR A 52 12.55 7.24 -7.18
CA TYR A 52 12.99 8.56 -7.67
C TYR A 52 12.65 8.85 -9.14
N SER A 53 11.98 7.92 -9.83
CA SER A 53 11.72 8.06 -11.28
C SER A 53 10.93 9.31 -11.68
N ASN A 54 10.11 9.84 -10.78
CA ASN A 54 9.31 11.05 -10.98
C ASN A 54 9.88 12.29 -10.29
N ASN A 55 11.08 12.19 -9.68
CA ASN A 55 11.69 13.35 -9.03
C ASN A 55 12.08 14.42 -10.08
N PRO A 56 11.74 15.70 -9.89
CA PRO A 56 12.03 16.76 -10.86
C PRO A 56 13.50 16.85 -11.29
N ASP A 57 14.44 16.69 -10.33
CA ASP A 57 15.88 16.79 -10.59
C ASP A 57 16.39 15.58 -11.40
N VAL A 58 15.80 14.41 -11.16
CA VAL A 58 16.11 13.20 -11.93
C VAL A 58 15.57 13.32 -13.36
N LEU A 59 14.35 13.86 -13.51
CA LEU A 59 13.74 14.09 -14.81
C LEU A 59 14.51 15.13 -15.63
N SER A 60 15.01 16.19 -14.98
CA SER A 60 15.84 17.21 -15.64
C SER A 60 17.22 16.68 -16.02
N ALA A 61 17.80 15.77 -15.21
CA ALA A 61 19.07 15.13 -15.50
C ALA A 61 19.00 14.05 -16.61
N LYS A 62 17.85 13.36 -16.74
CA LYS A 62 17.64 12.25 -17.70
C LYS A 62 18.10 12.53 -19.14
N PRO A 63 17.72 13.65 -19.82
CA PRO A 63 18.14 13.91 -21.19
C PRO A 63 19.64 14.15 -21.35
N LEU A 64 20.36 14.42 -20.26
CA LEU A 64 21.79 14.69 -20.26
C LEU A 64 22.63 13.41 -20.12
N GLN A 65 22.02 12.25 -19.89
CA GLN A 65 22.73 10.99 -19.61
C GLN A 65 23.05 10.21 -20.89
N ASN A 66 24.26 9.66 -20.95
CA ASN A 66 24.72 8.77 -22.02
C ASN A 66 23.99 7.42 -22.00
N ALA A 67 23.61 6.95 -20.81
CA ALA A 67 22.74 5.79 -20.63
C ALA A 67 21.89 5.99 -19.38
N TYR A 68 20.64 5.55 -19.44
CA TYR A 68 19.68 5.77 -18.36
C TYR A 68 18.85 4.51 -18.12
N ALA A 69 18.84 4.01 -16.89
CA ALA A 69 18.08 2.84 -16.48
C ALA A 69 17.25 3.17 -15.24
N ILE A 70 16.02 2.64 -15.20
CA ILE A 70 15.17 2.67 -14.00
C ILE A 70 14.97 1.23 -13.56
N GLU A 71 15.31 0.94 -12.32
CA GLU A 71 15.10 -0.36 -11.71
C GLU A 71 14.42 -0.21 -10.35
N ARG A 72 13.69 -1.22 -9.91
CA ARG A 72 13.16 -1.24 -8.55
C ARG A 72 14.22 -1.83 -7.63
N PHE A 73 14.75 -1.04 -6.70
CA PHE A 73 15.85 -1.47 -5.83
C PHE A 73 15.36 -2.39 -4.69
N THR A 74 14.91 -3.59 -5.07
CA THR A 74 14.52 -4.64 -4.13
C THR A 74 15.76 -5.29 -3.49
N CYS A 75 15.55 -6.01 -2.39
CA CYS A 75 16.58 -6.83 -1.74
C CYS A 75 17.25 -7.78 -2.74
N GLU A 76 16.46 -8.44 -3.59
CA GLU A 76 16.98 -9.35 -4.62
C GLU A 76 17.82 -8.62 -5.68
N PHE A 77 17.41 -7.42 -6.09
CA PHE A 77 18.14 -6.63 -7.10
C PHE A 77 19.48 -6.13 -6.57
N THR A 78 19.46 -5.61 -5.34
CA THR A 78 20.61 -5.02 -4.67
C THR A 78 21.57 -6.07 -4.10
N GLY A 79 21.07 -7.29 -3.84
CA GLY A 79 21.83 -8.36 -3.20
C GLY A 79 21.88 -8.24 -1.67
N TYR A 80 21.22 -7.24 -1.09
CA TYR A 80 21.06 -7.12 0.34
C TYR A 80 19.96 -8.06 0.80
N GLU A 81 20.31 -9.00 1.69
CA GLU A 81 19.30 -9.67 2.49
C GLU A 81 18.67 -8.62 3.41
N MET A 82 17.34 -8.68 3.60
CA MET A 82 16.68 -7.81 4.56
C MET A 82 17.15 -8.23 5.95
N VAL A 83 18.29 -7.72 6.41
CA VAL A 83 18.72 -7.85 7.81
C VAL A 83 17.83 -6.91 8.62
N LEU A 84 16.56 -7.26 8.73
CA LEU A 84 15.89 -7.01 9.98
C LEU A 84 16.65 -7.88 10.99
N PRO A 85 17.21 -7.34 12.09
CA PRO A 85 17.61 -8.18 13.20
C PRO A 85 16.33 -8.74 13.83
N MET A 86 15.68 -9.69 13.14
CA MET A 86 14.41 -10.30 13.54
C MET A 86 14.59 -11.28 14.69
N THR A 87 15.83 -11.65 15.00
CA THR A 87 16.15 -12.56 16.10
C THR A 87 16.90 -11.79 17.19
N GLY A 88 16.13 -11.23 18.12
CA GLY A 88 16.63 -10.56 19.32
C GLY A 88 15.60 -9.63 19.97
N GLU A 89 15.85 -9.20 21.21
CA GLU A 89 14.98 -8.25 21.93
C GLU A 89 14.86 -6.91 21.20
N THR A 90 15.92 -6.48 20.51
CA THR A 90 15.93 -5.24 19.72
C THR A 90 14.95 -5.29 18.55
N GLY A 91 14.84 -6.43 17.85
CA GLY A 91 13.87 -6.62 16.77
C GLY A 91 12.42 -6.58 17.25
N LYS A 92 12.14 -7.19 18.41
CA LYS A 92 10.82 -7.11 19.07
C LYS A 92 10.44 -5.68 19.44
N LYS A 93 11.41 -4.90 19.93
CA LYS A 93 11.22 -3.50 20.33
C LYS A 93 10.95 -2.58 19.13
N VAL A 94 11.68 -2.80 18.03
CA VAL A 94 11.45 -2.09 16.76
C VAL A 94 10.09 -2.46 16.17
N MET A 95 9.71 -3.74 16.17
CA MET A 95 8.36 -4.16 15.75
C MET A 95 7.27 -3.57 16.65
N GLN A 96 7.48 -3.49 17.96
CA GLN A 96 6.54 -2.81 18.86
C GLN A 96 6.47 -1.31 18.60
N GLN A 97 7.58 -0.65 18.28
CA GLN A 97 7.57 0.76 17.91
C GLN A 97 6.92 0.99 16.55
N ILE A 98 7.19 0.16 15.54
CA ILE A 98 6.53 0.23 14.23
C ILE A 98 5.04 -0.04 14.40
N LYS A 99 4.66 -1.06 15.16
CA LYS A 99 3.26 -1.35 15.47
C LYS A 99 2.59 -0.20 16.21
N LYS A 100 3.25 0.36 17.22
CA LYS A 100 2.76 1.52 17.95
C LYS A 100 2.66 2.77 17.06
N SER A 101 3.59 2.99 16.14
CA SER A 101 3.53 4.10 15.19
C SER A 101 2.48 3.88 14.11
N ILE A 102 2.23 2.64 13.68
CA ILE A 102 1.08 2.29 12.83
C ILE A 102 -0.22 2.54 13.60
N ASP A 103 -0.31 2.07 14.85
CA ASP A 103 -1.46 2.26 15.73
C ASP A 103 -1.69 3.75 16.08
N GLU A 104 -0.64 4.58 16.16
CA GLU A 104 -0.71 6.04 16.38
C GLU A 104 -1.01 6.82 15.08
N LEU A 105 -0.63 6.30 13.91
CA LEU A 105 -0.96 6.85 12.59
C LEU A 105 -2.37 6.46 12.14
N THR A 106 -2.86 5.30 12.58
CA THR A 106 -4.28 5.02 12.64
C THR A 106 -4.84 5.80 13.83
N LEU A 107 -5.09 7.09 13.63
CA LEU A 107 -6.00 7.84 14.49
C LEU A 107 -7.40 7.23 14.34
N ASP A 108 -7.61 6.06 14.92
CA ASP A 108 -8.91 5.57 15.30
C ASP A 108 -9.29 6.33 16.57
N ASP A 109 -9.92 7.48 16.39
CA ASP A 109 -10.52 8.23 17.49
C ASP A 109 -11.81 7.57 18.03
N GLY A 110 -12.10 6.33 17.62
CA GLY A 110 -13.31 5.60 17.97
C GLY A 110 -14.59 6.24 17.43
N SER A 111 -14.49 7.27 16.57
CA SER A 111 -15.64 7.96 15.97
C SER A 111 -15.79 7.69 14.47
N ASN A 112 -14.73 7.25 13.78
CA ASN A 112 -14.78 6.90 12.35
C ASN A 112 -14.76 5.38 12.12
N THR A 113 -15.82 4.69 12.54
CA THR A 113 -16.06 3.36 11.99
C THR A 113 -16.41 3.51 10.51
N ASN A 114 -15.61 2.91 9.63
CA ASN A 114 -15.95 2.82 8.21
C ASN A 114 -17.36 2.21 8.08
N LEU A 115 -18.17 2.79 7.19
CA LEU A 115 -19.54 2.31 6.97
C LEU A 115 -19.55 0.83 6.60
N LEU A 116 -18.64 0.43 5.72
CA LEU A 116 -18.37 -0.93 5.32
C LEU A 116 -16.85 -1.13 5.23
N GLU A 117 -16.35 -2.21 5.79
CA GLU A 117 -14.95 -2.62 5.72
C GLU A 117 -14.86 -4.11 5.37
N ILE A 118 -14.16 -4.44 4.28
CA ILE A 118 -13.92 -5.82 3.84
C ILE A 118 -12.42 -6.08 3.94
N LYS A 119 -12.02 -6.97 4.85
CA LYS A 119 -10.63 -7.37 5.08
C LYS A 119 -10.36 -8.70 4.38
N LEU A 120 -9.47 -8.65 3.40
CA LEU A 120 -8.91 -9.83 2.73
C LEU A 120 -7.56 -10.13 3.37
N LYS A 121 -7.47 -11.20 4.17
CA LYS A 121 -6.22 -11.58 4.84
C LYS A 121 -5.25 -12.27 3.87
N ASP A 122 -5.75 -13.21 3.11
CA ASP A 122 -5.02 -13.98 2.09
C ASP A 122 -5.97 -14.26 0.91
N THR A 123 -5.42 -14.58 -0.26
CA THR A 123 -6.21 -14.90 -1.47
C THR A 123 -7.15 -16.10 -1.30
N ASP A 124 -6.81 -17.01 -0.39
CA ASP A 124 -7.56 -18.24 -0.12
C ASP A 124 -8.42 -18.15 1.16
N SER A 125 -8.37 -17.01 1.85
CA SER A 125 -9.08 -16.79 3.11
C SER A 125 -10.48 -16.22 2.85
N VAL A 126 -11.46 -16.63 3.66
CA VAL A 126 -12.81 -16.03 3.67
C VAL A 126 -12.67 -14.56 4.10
N PRO A 127 -13.27 -13.60 3.35
CA PRO A 127 -13.21 -12.18 3.71
C PRO A 127 -13.87 -11.92 5.05
N GLU A 128 -13.23 -11.10 5.90
CA GLU A 128 -13.88 -10.56 7.10
C GLU A 128 -14.62 -9.29 6.75
N VAL A 129 -15.91 -9.24 7.06
CA VAL A 129 -16.78 -8.12 6.65
C VAL A 129 -17.29 -7.43 7.90
N TYR A 130 -17.11 -6.13 7.95
CA TYR A 130 -17.56 -5.28 9.05
C TYR A 130 -18.49 -4.19 8.51
N TYR A 131 -19.64 -4.01 9.15
CA TYR A 131 -20.56 -2.90 8.90
C TYR A 131 -20.61 -2.01 10.14
N LYS A 132 -20.26 -0.72 10.00
CA LYS A 132 -20.12 0.23 11.13
C LYS A 132 -19.28 -0.34 12.29
N GLY A 133 -18.19 -1.04 11.96
CA GLY A 133 -17.30 -1.68 12.92
C GLY A 133 -17.78 -3.00 13.53
N GLN A 134 -19.00 -3.46 13.22
CA GLN A 134 -19.51 -4.76 13.67
C GLN A 134 -19.29 -5.85 12.62
N ARG A 135 -18.77 -7.00 13.02
CA ARG A 135 -18.49 -8.13 12.12
C ARG A 135 -19.79 -8.81 11.68
N VAL A 136 -19.96 -9.07 10.38
CA VAL A 136 -21.20 -9.61 9.78
C VAL A 136 -20.99 -10.88 8.94
N ASP A 137 -19.75 -11.33 8.70
CA ASP A 137 -19.40 -12.51 7.89
C ASP A 137 -19.34 -13.85 8.67
N GLY A 138 -19.57 -13.82 9.99
CA GLY A 138 -19.44 -15.00 10.85
C GLY A 138 -20.63 -15.97 10.81
N PRO A 139 -20.50 -17.18 11.41
CA PRO A 139 -21.69 -17.95 11.79
C PRO A 139 -22.62 -17.07 12.61
N VAL A 140 -23.94 -17.21 12.44
CA VAL A 140 -24.97 -16.37 13.06
C VAL A 140 -24.70 -16.23 14.56
N ILE A 141 -24.00 -15.17 14.92
CA ILE A 141 -23.67 -14.76 16.27
C ILE A 141 -24.14 -13.31 16.28
N ASP A 142 -25.10 -13.03 17.15
CA ASP A 142 -25.73 -11.71 17.31
C ASP A 142 -26.66 -11.27 16.17
N GLY A 143 -27.40 -12.21 15.59
CA GLY A 143 -28.63 -11.84 14.87
C GLY A 143 -28.45 -11.43 13.42
N ILE A 144 -27.24 -11.43 12.84
CA ILE A 144 -27.01 -10.95 11.47
C ILE A 144 -26.21 -11.99 10.69
N GLY A 145 -26.87 -12.68 9.76
CA GLY A 145 -26.21 -13.52 8.77
C GLY A 145 -26.10 -12.78 7.44
N LEU A 146 -24.90 -12.35 7.06
CA LEU A 146 -24.69 -11.67 5.78
C LEU A 146 -25.03 -12.58 4.60
N VAL A 147 -25.87 -12.10 3.67
CA VAL A 147 -26.31 -12.83 2.48
C VAL A 147 -25.58 -12.31 1.24
N ASP A 148 -25.60 -11.00 1.02
CA ASP A 148 -25.03 -10.37 -0.17
C ASP A 148 -24.60 -8.93 0.11
N ILE A 149 -23.53 -8.49 -0.57
CA ILE A 149 -23.11 -7.08 -0.60
C ILE A 149 -22.90 -6.67 -2.04
N ARG A 150 -23.63 -5.64 -2.45
CA ARG A 150 -23.46 -5.00 -3.75
C ARG A 150 -22.92 -3.61 -3.56
N TYR A 151 -21.83 -3.34 -4.27
CA TYR A 151 -21.25 -2.01 -4.38
C TYR A 151 -21.26 -1.63 -5.85
N HIS A 152 -21.97 -0.56 -6.19
CA HIS A 152 -21.94 0.01 -7.53
C HIS A 152 -21.27 1.38 -7.46
N TYR A 153 -20.30 1.57 -8.35
CA TYR A 153 -19.61 2.84 -8.54
C TYR A 153 -19.77 3.24 -10.00
N HIS A 154 -20.46 4.36 -10.22
CA HIS A 154 -20.72 4.86 -11.56
C HIS A 154 -19.49 5.63 -12.05
N THR A 155 -18.67 4.97 -12.87
CA THR A 155 -17.42 5.52 -13.43
C THR A 155 -17.64 6.48 -14.60
N THR A 156 -18.81 6.42 -15.22
CA THR A 156 -19.24 7.29 -16.32
C THR A 156 -20.75 7.48 -16.21
N GLY A 157 -21.22 8.71 -16.09
CA GLY A 157 -22.64 9.03 -16.07
C GLY A 157 -23.23 8.79 -17.45
N ASP A 158 -24.35 8.08 -17.47
CA ASP A 158 -25.15 7.81 -18.66
C ASP A 158 -25.98 9.03 -19.11
N GLY A 159 -25.66 10.22 -18.61
CA GLY A 159 -26.15 11.49 -19.12
C GLY A 159 -27.56 11.87 -18.67
N SER A 160 -28.24 11.09 -17.83
CA SER A 160 -29.56 11.53 -17.33
C SER A 160 -30.01 11.08 -15.94
N GLU A 161 -29.47 10.00 -15.36
CA GLU A 161 -30.05 9.50 -14.08
C GLU A 161 -29.04 9.28 -12.95
N THR A 162 -27.77 9.02 -13.23
CA THR A 162 -26.74 8.86 -12.20
C THR A 162 -25.52 9.74 -12.48
N PRO A 163 -25.21 10.73 -11.61
CA PRO A 163 -24.02 11.54 -11.76
C PRO A 163 -22.73 10.72 -11.76
N ASP A 164 -21.72 11.16 -12.50
CA ASP A 164 -20.35 10.62 -12.45
C ASP A 164 -19.85 10.63 -11.00
N GLY A 165 -19.37 9.49 -10.51
CA GLY A 165 -18.90 9.37 -9.13
C GLY A 165 -20.00 9.11 -8.10
N SER A 166 -21.27 8.98 -8.51
CA SER A 166 -22.31 8.43 -7.65
C SER A 166 -21.99 6.98 -7.28
N ASN A 167 -22.32 6.63 -6.03
CA ASN A 167 -22.07 5.29 -5.53
C ASN A 167 -23.22 4.83 -4.64
N ASP A 168 -23.56 3.54 -4.76
CA ASP A 168 -24.54 2.89 -3.90
C ASP A 168 -24.01 1.58 -3.32
N ILE A 169 -24.41 1.33 -2.07
CA ILE A 169 -24.10 0.12 -1.32
C ILE A 169 -25.41 -0.51 -0.90
N SER A 170 -25.63 -1.77 -1.25
CA SER A 170 -26.74 -2.57 -0.77
C SER A 170 -26.20 -3.77 0.00
N ILE A 171 -26.67 -3.94 1.24
CA ILE A 171 -26.30 -5.04 2.12
C ILE A 171 -27.57 -5.82 2.43
N GLU A 172 -27.60 -7.09 2.02
CA GLU A 172 -28.68 -8.03 2.30
C GLU A 172 -28.23 -8.98 3.42
N TYR A 173 -29.06 -9.15 4.44
CA TYR A 173 -28.78 -10.02 5.58
C TYR A 173 -30.06 -10.65 6.13
N TYR A 174 -29.90 -11.76 6.85
CA TYR A 174 -30.95 -12.31 7.69
C TYR A 174 -30.84 -11.78 9.10
N ASP A 175 -31.96 -11.27 9.61
CA ASP A 175 -32.07 -10.88 11.01
C ASP A 175 -32.61 -12.06 11.83
N THR A 176 -31.85 -12.50 12.83
CA THR A 176 -32.26 -13.52 13.81
C THR A 176 -32.28 -12.96 15.23
N SER A 177 -32.22 -11.64 15.40
CA SER A 177 -32.18 -10.98 16.71
C SER A 177 -33.46 -11.14 17.53
N ASP A 178 -34.57 -11.52 16.90
CA ASP A 178 -35.86 -11.78 17.55
C ASP A 178 -36.00 -13.22 18.08
N GLY A 179 -35.02 -14.10 17.83
CA GLY A 179 -35.04 -15.49 18.24
C GLY A 179 -36.16 -16.33 17.61
N SER A 180 -36.83 -15.81 16.57
CA SER A 180 -37.84 -16.54 15.84
C SER A 180 -37.18 -17.45 14.79
N ASN A 181 -37.78 -18.60 14.50
CA ASN A 181 -37.32 -19.48 13.41
C ASN A 181 -37.63 -18.90 12.01
N HIS A 182 -38.04 -17.62 11.94
CA HIS A 182 -38.35 -16.93 10.71
C HIS A 182 -37.19 -16.01 10.37
N LEU A 183 -36.41 -16.42 9.37
CA LEU A 183 -35.31 -15.62 8.84
C LEU A 183 -35.89 -14.45 8.04
N ASP A 184 -36.09 -13.32 8.70
CA ASP A 184 -36.54 -12.10 8.03
C ASP A 184 -35.38 -11.49 7.25
N ARG A 185 -35.56 -11.43 5.93
CA ARG A 185 -34.60 -10.87 5.00
C ARG A 185 -34.67 -9.35 5.03
N LYS A 186 -33.56 -8.71 5.43
CA LYS A 186 -33.45 -7.25 5.53
C LYS A 186 -32.43 -6.72 4.53
N ILE A 187 -32.71 -5.53 4.02
CA ILE A 187 -31.87 -4.83 3.04
C ILE A 187 -31.56 -3.44 3.60
N ILE A 188 -30.27 -3.12 3.72
CA ILE A 188 -29.79 -1.78 4.01
C ILE A 188 -29.23 -1.20 2.72
N GLY A 189 -29.69 0.00 2.35
CA GLY A 189 -29.18 0.74 1.21
C GLY A 189 -28.52 2.04 1.65
N HIS A 190 -27.35 2.34 1.08
CA HIS A 190 -26.69 3.64 1.19
C HIS A 190 -26.49 4.21 -0.20
N LYS A 191 -26.88 5.46 -0.40
CA LYS A 191 -26.68 6.19 -1.66
C LYS A 191 -25.91 7.47 -1.36
N ARG A 192 -24.94 7.78 -2.22
CA ARG A 192 -24.25 9.06 -2.21
C ARG A 192 -24.40 9.70 -3.58
N ASP A 193 -24.96 10.91 -3.56
CA ASP A 193 -24.97 11.79 -4.71
C ASP A 193 -23.55 12.35 -4.94
N ALA A 194 -23.17 12.55 -6.20
CA ALA A 194 -21.83 13.01 -6.59
C ALA A 194 -21.52 14.44 -6.10
#